data_AF-F4Q6C8-F1
#
_entry.id   AF-F4Q6C8-F1
#
_cell.length_a   1.000
_cell.length_b   1.000
_cell.length_c   1.000
_cell.angle_alpha   90.00
_cell.angle_beta   90.00
_cell.angle_gamma   90.00
#
_symmetry.space_group_name_H-M   'P 1'
#
loop_
_entity.id
_entity.type
_entity.pdbx_description
1 polymer ?
#
loop_
_entity_poly.entity_id
_entity_poly.type
_entity_poly.pdbx_seq_one_letter_code
_entity_poly.pdbx_strand_id
1 'polypeptide(L)'
;MASKPRAGSSSSGNSETDAKTVLPADHLMFRLLGDFKEHTKVKIDIFIRDDKIRIEDFFDGSDAKTFNNVLEGLSEVSKYYLNLIANALLQWRSSQHVIPAKSISKPKLDGSDTKKDSITPLVDERYKLIVDYIFCISLLTILNSLTKHNLNDQIGTQIESICFDNFKLERRAASPIIPDLCASILGQLSKYRLRSVSTRFFKEFQLCQSTNTLKAKALPIVQGIRFFKVKISSNNKLKQSLEFLSSYLEFFKNSRIKGDLRRAICEVLASILRPLTEEKFAPDVLYADWVNCVKEMYDFISRKTKKTKDILTSYPLLTILLCCGDKDFFIKNFWGLMDSFIKIKDKQIRPFSLESSQYLLECYLSKYSEQPEEVHERLHQVVSHVFPTGHSKKLTIGTNDSLDVFIDIICVIGNSRIDFAFEKIIFDLLRGGDPKDIYITTPEHLAGTRQHVWTVVAVEPDQTTQRTARKVASTRRIVYRAAQDCHLGHSHRLSSQVDCCRTRLHALQVFDPFGQGCM
;
A
#
# COMPACT_ATOMS: atom_id res chain seq x y z
N MET A 1 -63.35 -21.92 40.51
CA MET A 1 -62.83 -22.10 41.90
C MET A 1 -61.32 -21.87 41.85
N ALA A 2 -60.82 -20.63 41.88
CA ALA A 2 -60.60 -19.84 43.10
C ALA A 2 -59.87 -20.63 44.20
N SER A 3 -58.56 -20.38 44.39
CA SER A 3 -57.90 -20.09 45.69
C SER A 3 -56.37 -20.17 45.60
N LYS A 4 -55.71 -19.00 45.60
CA LYS A 4 -54.53 -18.70 46.44
C LYS A 4 -55.07 -18.10 47.77
N PRO A 5 -54.32 -17.85 48.86
CA PRO A 5 -52.90 -18.09 49.20
C PRO A 5 -52.67 -18.56 50.67
N ARG A 6 -51.40 -18.79 51.10
CA ARG A 6 -50.95 -18.40 52.46
C ARG A 6 -49.42 -18.24 52.54
N ALA A 7 -49.00 -17.22 53.27
CA ALA A 7 -47.63 -16.73 53.45
C ALA A 7 -47.13 -16.95 54.89
N GLY A 8 -45.80 -16.88 55.07
CA GLY A 8 -45.06 -16.77 56.34
C GLY A 8 -44.37 -18.07 56.75
N SER A 9 -43.08 -18.16 57.09
CA SER A 9 -42.08 -17.15 57.49
C SER A 9 -40.68 -17.80 57.60
N SER A 10 -39.61 -17.02 57.31
CA SER A 10 -38.24 -16.98 57.92
C SER A 10 -37.58 -18.27 58.45
N SER A 11 -36.28 -18.56 58.31
CA SER A 11 -35.06 -17.82 57.96
C SER A 11 -33.87 -18.78 58.08
N SER A 12 -32.83 -18.56 57.28
CA SER A 12 -31.41 -18.98 57.38
C SER A 12 -30.98 -19.43 55.98
N GLY A 13 -30.29 -18.62 55.19
CA GLY A 13 -29.02 -18.02 55.54
C GLY A 13 -27.93 -18.93 54.98
N ASN A 14 -27.65 -18.81 53.69
CA ASN A 14 -26.32 -19.06 53.15
C ASN A 14 -26.17 -18.30 51.83
N SER A 15 -25.39 -17.23 51.94
CA SER A 15 -24.77 -16.50 50.86
C SER A 15 -23.75 -17.39 50.17
N GLU A 16 -24.14 -18.09 49.12
CA GLU A 16 -23.18 -18.54 48.11
C GLU A 16 -23.03 -17.42 47.09
N THR A 17 -22.00 -16.61 47.30
CA THR A 17 -21.38 -15.82 46.25
C THR A 17 -21.02 -16.77 45.13
N ASP A 18 -21.80 -16.74 44.06
CA ASP A 18 -21.54 -17.39 42.78
C ASP A 18 -20.25 -16.78 42.21
N ALA A 19 -19.11 -17.27 42.68
CA ALA A 19 -17.79 -16.89 42.22
C ALA A 19 -17.67 -17.41 40.80
N LYS A 20 -18.10 -16.59 39.83
CA LYS A 20 -17.80 -16.80 38.41
C LYS A 20 -16.32 -17.13 38.30
N THR A 21 -16.00 -18.40 38.07
CA THR A 21 -14.65 -18.87 37.82
C THR A 21 -14.18 -18.16 36.56
N VAL A 22 -13.42 -17.08 36.73
CA VAL A 22 -12.83 -16.33 35.62
C VAL A 22 -11.88 -17.27 34.91
N LEU A 23 -12.13 -17.55 33.64
CA LEU A 23 -11.27 -18.42 32.85
C LEU A 23 -9.88 -17.77 32.75
N PRO A 24 -8.78 -18.53 32.70
CA PRO A 24 -7.44 -17.98 32.55
C PRO A 24 -7.30 -17.04 31.33
N ALA A 25 -8.02 -17.33 30.24
CA ALA A 25 -8.09 -16.48 29.05
C ALA A 25 -8.77 -15.12 29.32
N ASP A 26 -9.85 -15.11 30.10
CA ASP A 26 -10.53 -13.87 30.51
C ASP A 26 -9.62 -13.03 31.40
N HIS A 27 -8.90 -13.67 32.34
CA HIS A 27 -7.95 -12.98 33.20
C HIS A 27 -6.82 -12.32 32.41
N LEU A 28 -6.24 -13.03 31.43
CA LEU A 28 -5.21 -12.49 30.55
C LEU A 28 -5.73 -11.29 29.74
N MET A 29 -6.94 -11.41 29.17
CA MET A 29 -7.55 -10.33 28.41
C MET A 29 -7.83 -9.10 29.28
N PHE A 30 -8.41 -9.27 30.47
CA PHE A 30 -8.67 -8.15 31.38
C PHE A 30 -7.39 -7.49 31.86
N ARG A 31 -6.33 -8.26 32.10
CA ARG A 31 -5.01 -7.74 32.44
C ARG A 31 -4.44 -6.89 31.30
N LEU A 32 -4.41 -7.41 30.07
CA LEU A 32 -3.92 -6.67 28.90
C LEU A 32 -4.70 -5.37 28.65
N LEU A 33 -6.04 -5.40 28.80
CA LEU A 33 -6.87 -4.19 28.70
C LEU A 33 -6.61 -3.21 29.86
N GLY A 34 -6.26 -3.71 31.04
CA GLY A 34 -5.82 -2.92 32.18
C GLY A 34 -4.49 -2.22 31.89
N ASP A 35 -3.48 -2.99 31.49
CA ASP A 35 -2.15 -2.51 31.11
C ASP A 35 -2.27 -1.48 29.98
N PHE A 36 -3.12 -1.74 28.98
CA PHE A 36 -3.42 -0.81 27.89
C PHE A 36 -3.92 0.55 28.41
N LYS A 37 -4.87 0.56 29.35
CA LYS A 37 -5.42 1.79 29.93
C LYS A 37 -4.37 2.56 30.73
N GLU A 38 -3.53 1.85 31.50
CA GLU A 38 -2.47 2.47 32.30
C GLU A 38 -1.41 3.12 31.42
N HIS A 39 -0.86 2.39 30.45
CA HIS A 39 0.12 2.93 29.51
C HIS A 39 -0.45 4.09 28.70
N THR A 40 -1.70 3.98 28.25
CA THR A 40 -2.35 5.05 27.48
C THR A 40 -2.53 6.31 28.32
N LYS A 41 -2.92 6.19 29.60
CA LYS A 41 -3.04 7.34 30.50
C LYS A 41 -1.71 8.08 30.65
N VAL A 42 -0.61 7.34 30.84
CA VAL A 42 0.73 7.92 30.94
C VAL A 42 1.14 8.62 29.64
N LYS A 43 0.95 7.97 28.49
CA LYS A 43 1.27 8.56 27.17
C LYS A 43 0.45 9.81 26.87
N ILE A 44 -0.84 9.81 27.20
CA ILE A 44 -1.73 10.97 27.06
C ILE A 44 -1.23 12.14 27.92
N ASP A 45 -0.88 11.91 29.18
CA ASP A 45 -0.38 12.97 30.08
C ASP A 45 0.94 13.58 29.57
N ILE A 46 1.88 12.74 29.10
CA ILE A 46 3.16 13.21 28.54
C ILE A 46 2.93 14.10 27.30
N PHE A 47 2.10 13.64 26.35
CA PHE A 47 1.87 14.36 25.09
C PHE A 47 1.10 15.68 25.27
N ILE A 48 0.23 15.76 26.27
CA ILE A 48 -0.48 16.99 26.61
C ILE A 48 0.48 18.01 27.25
N ARG A 49 1.38 17.55 28.13
CA ARG A 49 2.29 18.43 28.87
C ARG A 49 3.38 19.04 28.02
N ASP A 50 3.88 18.30 27.03
CA ASP A 50 4.93 18.77 26.12
C ASP A 50 4.35 19.05 24.74
N ASP A 51 4.26 20.33 24.40
CA ASP A 51 3.74 20.81 23.12
C ASP A 51 4.71 20.57 21.95
N LYS A 52 5.99 20.32 22.22
CA LYS A 52 7.03 20.07 21.21
C LYS A 52 6.98 18.65 20.66
N ILE A 53 6.37 17.73 21.38
CA ILE A 53 6.23 16.34 20.92
C ILE A 53 5.29 16.30 19.70
N ARG A 54 5.81 15.78 18.59
CA ARG A 54 5.05 15.40 17.41
C ARG A 54 4.45 14.02 17.63
N ILE A 55 3.19 13.85 17.23
CA ILE A 55 2.48 12.57 17.39
C ILE A 55 3.13 11.44 16.55
N GLU A 56 3.81 11.83 15.46
CA GLU A 56 4.55 10.98 14.51
C GLU A 56 5.62 10.16 15.23
N ASP A 57 6.56 10.85 15.88
CA ASP A 57 7.74 10.21 16.46
C ASP A 57 7.48 9.62 17.87
N PHE A 58 6.32 9.93 18.46
CA PHE A 58 6.06 9.63 19.88
C PHE A 58 5.83 8.14 20.17
N PHE A 59 5.49 7.35 19.15
CA PHE A 59 5.22 5.92 19.27
C PHE A 59 6.33 5.03 18.69
N ASP A 60 7.38 5.62 18.12
CA ASP A 60 8.46 4.90 17.43
C ASP A 60 9.77 4.87 18.27
N GLY A 61 9.80 5.61 19.39
CA GLY A 61 10.95 5.68 20.30
C GLY A 61 11.17 4.44 21.18
N SER A 62 12.34 4.33 21.82
CA SER A 62 12.68 3.25 22.75
C SER A 62 11.67 3.05 23.88
N ASP A 63 11.03 4.14 24.31
CA ASP A 63 10.05 4.17 25.40
C ASP A 63 8.67 3.64 24.99
N ALA A 64 8.44 3.43 23.69
CA ALA A 64 7.22 2.86 23.16
C ALA A 64 7.19 1.32 23.18
N LYS A 65 8.34 0.65 23.38
CA LYS A 65 8.44 -0.82 23.37
C LYS A 65 7.45 -1.49 24.32
N THR A 66 7.29 -0.98 25.54
CA THR A 66 6.36 -1.56 26.53
C THR A 66 4.91 -1.47 26.07
N PHE A 67 4.52 -0.33 25.49
CA PHE A 67 3.19 -0.14 24.93
C PHE A 67 2.97 -1.00 23.67
N ASN A 68 3.96 -1.12 22.80
CA ASN A 68 3.90 -1.96 21.61
C ASN A 68 3.77 -3.44 21.99
N ASN A 69 4.45 -3.91 23.02
CA ASN A 69 4.28 -5.27 23.56
C ASN A 69 2.83 -5.52 24.05
N VAL A 70 2.19 -4.51 24.67
CA VAL A 70 0.77 -4.61 25.06
C VAL A 70 -0.12 -4.69 23.82
N LEU A 71 0.15 -3.90 22.78
CA LEU A 71 -0.59 -3.95 21.52
C LEU A 71 -0.43 -5.30 20.80
N GLU A 72 0.78 -5.85 20.78
CA GLU A 72 1.07 -7.19 20.25
C GLU A 72 0.31 -8.27 21.02
N GLY A 73 0.32 -8.19 22.36
CA GLY A 73 -0.46 -9.08 23.22
C GLY A 73 -1.96 -8.98 22.92
N LEU A 74 -2.50 -7.77 22.76
CA LEU A 74 -3.89 -7.56 22.33
C LEU A 74 -4.15 -8.11 20.93
N SER A 75 -3.19 -8.01 20.00
CA SER A 75 -3.29 -8.58 18.66
C SER A 75 -3.40 -10.10 18.69
N GLU A 76 -2.59 -10.77 19.50
CA GLU A 76 -2.63 -12.23 19.67
C GLU A 76 -3.96 -12.69 20.27
N VAL A 77 -4.44 -12.04 21.34
CA VAL A 77 -5.74 -12.36 21.94
C VAL A 77 -6.90 -12.05 20.98
N SER A 78 -6.76 -11.02 20.14
CA SER A 78 -7.81 -10.65 19.17
C SER A 78 -8.08 -11.72 18.12
N LYS A 79 -7.16 -12.66 17.88
CA LYS A 79 -7.42 -13.83 17.01
C LYS A 79 -8.63 -14.64 17.47
N TYR A 80 -8.89 -14.66 18.79
CA TYR A 80 -9.99 -15.40 19.40
C TYR A 80 -11.13 -14.49 19.88
N TYR A 81 -10.83 -13.29 20.37
CA TYR A 81 -11.80 -12.40 21.03
C TYR A 81 -11.93 -11.01 20.37
N LEU A 82 -11.78 -10.93 19.04
CA LEU A 82 -11.77 -9.67 18.29
C LEU A 82 -12.94 -8.74 18.63
N ASN A 83 -14.17 -9.24 18.62
CA ASN A 83 -15.37 -8.43 18.93
C ASN A 83 -15.31 -7.80 20.32
N LEU A 84 -14.82 -8.54 21.31
CA LEU A 84 -14.79 -8.09 22.70
C LEU A 84 -13.73 -6.99 22.86
N ILE A 85 -12.54 -7.20 22.32
CA ILE A 85 -11.45 -6.20 22.36
C ILE A 85 -11.83 -4.95 21.55
N ALA A 86 -12.38 -5.12 20.33
CA ALA A 86 -12.83 -4.00 19.51
C ALA A 86 -13.91 -3.17 20.22
N ASN A 87 -14.88 -3.82 20.86
CA ASN A 87 -15.90 -3.13 21.65
C ASN A 87 -15.29 -2.41 22.88
N ALA A 88 -14.33 -3.02 23.56
CA ALA A 88 -13.62 -2.39 24.68
C ALA A 88 -12.86 -1.13 24.23
N LEU A 89 -12.20 -1.16 23.06
CA LEU A 89 -11.54 0.01 22.47
C LEU A 89 -12.53 1.10 22.06
N LEU A 90 -13.67 0.72 21.47
CA LEU A 90 -14.75 1.66 21.11
C LEU A 90 -15.31 2.37 22.36
N GLN A 91 -15.57 1.61 23.43
CA GLN A 91 -16.01 2.14 24.71
C GLN A 91 -14.95 3.04 25.34
N TRP A 92 -13.69 2.60 25.36
CA TRP A 92 -12.58 3.40 25.86
C TRP A 92 -12.49 4.75 25.14
N ARG A 93 -12.50 4.76 23.80
CA ARG A 93 -12.49 6.00 23.00
C ARG A 93 -13.66 6.90 23.38
N SER A 94 -14.86 6.34 23.46
CA SER A 94 -16.08 7.10 23.77
C SER A 94 -15.99 7.73 25.16
N SER A 95 -15.48 7.01 26.16
CA SER A 95 -15.23 7.55 27.50
C SER A 95 -14.19 8.67 27.49
N GLN A 96 -13.10 8.54 26.72
CA GLN A 96 -12.08 9.59 26.65
C GLN A 96 -12.60 10.91 26.06
N HIS A 97 -13.49 10.86 25.06
CA HIS A 97 -14.08 12.06 24.45
C HIS A 97 -15.10 12.80 25.34
N VAL A 98 -15.57 12.17 26.42
CA VAL A 98 -16.47 12.80 27.41
C VAL A 98 -15.66 13.53 28.51
N ILE A 99 -14.39 13.19 28.71
CA ILE A 99 -13.55 13.79 29.74
C ILE A 99 -13.13 15.20 29.32
N PRO A 100 -13.50 16.27 30.06
CA PRO A 100 -13.03 17.61 29.77
C PRO A 100 -11.53 17.70 30.01
N ALA A 101 -10.77 18.25 29.05
CA ALA A 101 -9.30 18.40 29.14
C ALA A 101 -8.83 19.10 30.44
N LYS A 102 -9.69 19.96 31.01
CA LYS A 102 -9.48 20.66 32.30
C LYS A 102 -9.28 19.73 33.51
N SER A 103 -9.68 18.46 33.43
CA SER A 103 -9.55 17.49 34.53
C SER A 103 -8.17 16.82 34.60
N ILE A 104 -7.37 16.91 33.52
CA ILE A 104 -6.09 16.20 33.40
C ILE A 104 -4.91 17.13 33.73
N SER A 105 -5.05 18.45 33.48
CA SER A 105 -4.02 19.44 33.80
C SER A 105 -4.36 20.24 35.07
N LYS A 106 -3.84 19.81 36.22
CA LYS A 106 -3.51 20.77 37.30
C LYS A 106 -2.02 21.09 37.21
N PRO A 107 -1.59 22.20 36.60
CA PRO A 107 -0.30 22.77 36.92
C PRO A 107 -0.40 23.44 38.29
N LYS A 108 0.52 23.12 39.20
CA LYS A 108 0.79 23.95 40.37
C LYS A 108 1.45 25.26 39.87
N LEU A 109 0.88 26.37 40.33
CA LEU A 109 1.44 27.71 40.55
C LEU A 109 1.53 28.75 39.41
N ASP A 110 0.83 29.84 39.73
CA ASP A 110 1.16 31.27 39.68
C ASP A 110 0.73 32.15 38.48
N GLY A 111 0.30 33.36 38.84
CA GLY A 111 -0.68 34.17 38.13
C GLY A 111 -0.31 34.71 36.75
N SER A 112 -1.30 34.68 35.85
CA SER A 112 -1.68 35.77 34.93
C SER A 112 -2.90 35.31 34.12
N ASP A 113 -4.08 35.81 34.48
CA ASP A 113 -5.36 35.32 33.96
C ASP A 113 -5.70 35.75 32.52
N THR A 114 -4.76 36.37 31.79
CA THR A 114 -4.99 36.85 30.41
C THR A 114 -4.45 35.91 29.30
N LYS A 115 -3.70 34.84 29.64
CA LYS A 115 -3.22 33.81 28.68
C LYS A 115 -3.94 32.46 28.76
N LYS A 116 -4.82 32.24 29.73
CA LYS A 116 -5.50 30.96 29.99
C LYS A 116 -6.55 30.59 28.93
N ASP A 117 -7.22 31.59 28.34
CA ASP A 117 -8.34 31.35 27.42
C ASP A 117 -7.89 30.86 26.02
N SER A 118 -6.68 31.18 25.58
CA SER A 118 -6.13 30.72 24.30
C SER A 118 -5.39 29.37 24.36
N ILE A 119 -4.90 28.97 25.53
CA ILE A 119 -4.18 27.69 25.74
C ILE A 119 -5.16 26.51 25.91
N THR A 120 -6.31 26.76 26.53
CA THR A 120 -7.36 25.75 26.77
C THR A 120 -7.85 25.03 25.50
N PRO A 121 -8.16 25.71 24.37
CA PRO A 121 -8.58 25.03 23.14
C PRO A 121 -7.47 24.19 22.49
N LEU A 122 -6.21 24.64 22.56
CA LEU A 122 -5.07 23.90 22.01
C LEU A 122 -4.80 22.59 22.78
N VAL A 123 -4.93 22.62 24.10
CA VAL A 123 -4.80 21.42 24.94
C VAL A 123 -5.93 20.42 24.66
N ASP A 124 -7.17 20.88 24.46
CA ASP A 124 -8.30 20.03 24.09
C ASP A 124 -8.12 19.40 22.69
N GLU A 125 -7.58 20.16 21.74
CA GLU A 125 -7.24 19.65 20.41
C GLU A 125 -6.13 18.59 20.46
N ARG A 126 -5.05 18.83 21.22
CA ARG A 126 -3.97 17.84 21.42
C ARG A 126 -4.48 16.57 22.10
N TYR A 127 -5.33 16.72 23.12
CA TYR A 127 -5.95 15.58 23.81
C TYR A 127 -6.79 14.72 22.86
N LYS A 128 -7.68 15.35 22.07
CA LYS A 128 -8.49 14.64 21.07
C LYS A 128 -7.64 13.98 20.00
N LEU A 129 -6.53 14.61 19.60
CA LEU A 129 -5.60 14.07 18.62
C LEU A 129 -4.95 12.78 19.13
N ILE A 130 -4.35 12.79 20.33
CA ILE A 130 -3.68 11.60 20.86
C ILE A 130 -4.66 10.45 21.16
N VAL A 131 -5.85 10.76 21.66
CA VAL A 131 -6.90 9.74 21.91
C VAL A 131 -7.27 9.03 20.61
N ASP A 132 -7.51 9.79 19.54
CA ASP A 132 -7.88 9.21 18.25
C ASP A 132 -6.70 8.50 17.58
N TYR A 133 -5.47 9.00 17.74
CA TYR A 133 -4.27 8.31 17.27
C TYR A 133 -4.09 6.96 17.96
N ILE A 134 -4.10 6.91 19.30
CA ILE A 134 -3.98 5.67 20.08
C ILE A 134 -5.09 4.69 19.73
N PHE A 135 -6.32 5.18 19.58
CA PHE A 135 -7.43 4.35 19.13
C PHE A 135 -7.14 3.73 17.76
N CYS A 136 -6.70 4.53 16.78
CA CYS A 136 -6.48 4.06 15.42
C CYS A 136 -5.34 3.03 15.33
N ILE A 137 -4.19 3.28 15.97
CA ILE A 137 -3.07 2.31 15.96
C ILE A 137 -3.50 1.01 16.64
N SER A 138 -4.18 1.08 17.78
CA SER A 138 -4.60 -0.11 18.53
C SER A 138 -5.60 -0.92 17.72
N LEU A 139 -6.56 -0.24 17.07
CA LEU A 139 -7.55 -0.86 16.23
C LEU A 139 -6.92 -1.50 14.99
N LEU A 140 -5.97 -0.83 14.34
CA LEU A 140 -5.25 -1.37 13.19
C LEU A 140 -4.49 -2.65 13.56
N THR A 141 -3.81 -2.64 14.72
CA THR A 141 -3.04 -3.79 15.23
C THR A 141 -3.90 -5.01 15.51
N ILE A 142 -5.09 -4.85 16.11
CA ILE A 142 -6.00 -5.98 16.35
C ILE A 142 -6.73 -6.44 15.08
N LEU A 143 -6.98 -5.53 14.12
CA LEU A 143 -7.61 -5.87 12.85
C LEU A 143 -6.69 -6.66 11.91
N ASN A 144 -5.39 -6.79 12.20
CA ASN A 144 -4.52 -7.74 11.51
C ASN A 144 -5.00 -9.19 11.70
N SER A 145 -5.66 -9.48 12.82
CA SER A 145 -6.26 -10.79 13.15
C SER A 145 -7.67 -10.98 12.56
N LEU A 146 -8.13 -10.08 11.69
CA LEU A 146 -9.46 -10.12 11.09
C LEU A 146 -9.64 -11.36 10.21
N THR A 147 -10.76 -12.06 10.39
CA THR A 147 -11.21 -13.17 9.55
C THR A 147 -12.65 -12.94 9.09
N LYS A 148 -13.17 -13.82 8.22
CA LYS A 148 -14.52 -13.69 7.65
C LYS A 148 -15.64 -13.70 8.70
N HIS A 149 -15.42 -14.35 9.85
CA HIS A 149 -16.48 -14.66 10.81
C HIS A 149 -16.24 -14.11 12.22
N ASN A 150 -15.10 -13.49 12.51
CA ASN A 150 -14.75 -13.04 13.85
C ASN A 150 -15.08 -11.57 14.16
N LEU A 151 -15.70 -10.83 13.23
CA LEU A 151 -16.18 -9.47 13.44
C LEU A 151 -17.69 -9.37 13.17
N ASN A 152 -18.43 -8.88 14.16
CA ASN A 152 -19.86 -8.59 14.07
C ASN A 152 -20.09 -7.36 13.17
N ASP A 153 -21.12 -7.44 12.32
CA ASP A 153 -21.59 -6.34 11.47
C ASP A 153 -21.85 -5.04 12.23
N GLN A 154 -22.39 -5.11 13.45
CA GLN A 154 -22.65 -3.91 14.26
C GLN A 154 -21.35 -3.20 14.65
N ILE A 155 -20.35 -3.95 15.14
CA ILE A 155 -19.04 -3.41 15.52
C ILE A 155 -18.32 -2.89 14.28
N GLY A 156 -18.35 -3.64 13.18
CA GLY A 156 -17.79 -3.20 11.90
C GLY A 156 -18.41 -1.88 11.43
N THR A 157 -19.74 -1.73 11.51
CA THR A 157 -20.44 -0.50 11.11
C THR A 157 -20.09 0.69 12.02
N GLN A 158 -19.90 0.46 13.33
CA GLN A 158 -19.46 1.51 14.25
C GLN A 158 -18.04 1.98 13.94
N ILE A 159 -17.11 1.04 13.69
CA ILE A 159 -15.74 1.37 13.27
C ILE A 159 -15.75 2.15 11.96
N GLU A 160 -16.53 1.69 10.96
CA GLU A 160 -16.70 2.39 9.69
C GLU A 160 -17.19 3.82 9.93
N SER A 161 -18.20 4.03 10.78
CA SER A 161 -18.72 5.38 11.07
C SER A 161 -17.67 6.29 11.68
N ILE A 162 -16.91 5.82 12.67
CA ILE A 162 -15.86 6.62 13.31
C ILE A 162 -14.78 7.02 12.31
N CYS A 163 -14.37 6.11 11.41
CA CYS A 163 -13.39 6.41 10.37
C CYS A 163 -13.93 7.46 9.39
N PHE A 164 -15.19 7.32 8.94
CA PHE A 164 -15.83 8.29 8.05
C PHE A 164 -16.05 9.67 8.69
N ASP A 165 -16.36 9.72 9.98
CA ASP A 165 -16.51 10.98 10.70
C ASP A 165 -15.16 11.71 10.84
N ASN A 166 -14.05 10.98 11.00
CA ASN A 166 -12.72 11.57 11.00
C ASN A 166 -12.35 12.25 9.67
N PHE A 167 -12.77 11.70 8.52
CA PHE A 167 -12.57 12.35 7.21
C PHE A 167 -13.35 13.67 7.06
N LYS A 168 -14.40 13.90 7.86
CA LYS A 168 -15.24 15.12 7.79
C LYS A 168 -14.68 16.29 8.57
N LEU A 169 -13.79 16.05 9.54
CA LEU A 169 -13.28 17.07 10.46
C LEU A 169 -12.29 18.01 9.74
N GLU A 170 -12.70 19.26 9.51
CA GLU A 170 -11.92 20.30 8.78
C GLU A 170 -10.65 20.75 9.49
N ARG A 171 -10.57 20.58 10.81
CA ARG A 171 -9.60 21.29 11.66
C ARG A 171 -8.38 20.48 12.08
N ARG A 172 -8.21 19.24 11.62
CA ARG A 172 -7.00 18.45 11.92
C ARG A 172 -5.87 18.63 10.91
N ALA A 173 -5.83 19.79 10.26
CA ALA A 173 -4.75 20.20 9.37
C ALA A 173 -3.36 20.27 10.06
N ALA A 174 -3.27 20.04 11.36
CA ALA A 174 -2.00 19.90 12.08
C ALA A 174 -1.30 18.54 11.87
N SER A 175 -2.01 17.47 11.48
CA SER A 175 -1.36 16.18 11.14
C SER A 175 -2.24 15.29 10.24
N PRO A 176 -1.81 14.94 9.02
CA PRO A 176 -2.57 14.12 8.06
C PRO A 176 -2.69 12.63 8.46
N ILE A 177 -2.10 12.22 9.58
CA ILE A 177 -1.92 10.81 9.92
C ILE A 177 -3.20 10.12 10.33
N ILE A 178 -4.08 10.78 11.09
CA ILE A 178 -5.33 10.14 11.54
C ILE A 178 -6.21 9.74 10.34
N PRO A 179 -6.45 10.61 9.34
CA PRO A 179 -7.09 10.20 8.09
C PRO A 179 -6.42 8.99 7.41
N ASP A 180 -5.08 8.92 7.37
CA ASP A 180 -4.35 7.79 6.77
C ASP A 180 -4.49 6.49 7.58
N LEU A 181 -4.48 6.57 8.91
CA LEU A 181 -4.76 5.43 9.78
C LEU A 181 -6.22 4.96 9.65
N CYS A 182 -7.18 5.89 9.57
CA CYS A 182 -8.58 5.58 9.31
C CYS A 182 -8.75 4.90 7.94
N ALA A 183 -8.06 5.40 6.92
CA ALA A 183 -8.03 4.79 5.59
C ALA A 183 -7.46 3.36 5.64
N SER A 184 -6.39 3.16 6.39
CA SER A 184 -5.77 1.85 6.60
C SER A 184 -6.71 0.87 7.32
N ILE A 185 -7.43 1.33 8.36
CA ILE A 185 -8.46 0.54 9.07
C ILE A 185 -9.59 0.13 8.11
N LEU A 186 -10.13 1.06 7.32
CA LEU A 186 -11.12 0.75 6.30
C LEU A 186 -10.58 -0.24 5.25
N GLY A 187 -9.30 -0.10 4.90
CA GLY A 187 -8.57 -1.05 4.05
C GLY A 187 -8.56 -2.47 4.63
N GLN A 188 -8.27 -2.64 5.91
CA GLN A 188 -8.34 -3.95 6.57
C GLN A 188 -9.77 -4.51 6.58
N LEU A 189 -10.77 -3.69 6.93
CA LEU A 189 -12.17 -4.11 6.92
C LEU A 189 -12.65 -4.52 5.53
N SER A 190 -12.18 -3.85 4.47
CA SER A 190 -12.56 -4.15 3.09
C SER A 190 -12.25 -5.59 2.66
N LYS A 191 -11.30 -6.28 3.32
CA LYS A 191 -11.00 -7.71 3.06
C LYS A 191 -12.24 -8.62 3.15
N TYR A 192 -13.17 -8.29 4.04
CA TYR A 192 -14.40 -9.08 4.27
C TYR A 192 -15.69 -8.26 4.16
N ARG A 193 -15.60 -6.92 4.23
CA ARG A 193 -16.73 -5.99 4.19
C ARG A 193 -16.67 -5.02 3.00
N LEU A 194 -16.05 -5.41 1.88
CA LEU A 194 -15.82 -4.53 0.73
C LEU A 194 -17.07 -3.77 0.32
N ARG A 195 -18.21 -4.46 0.18
CA ARG A 195 -19.48 -3.83 -0.22
C ARG A 195 -19.98 -2.76 0.76
N SER A 196 -19.88 -3.00 2.07
CA SER A 196 -20.30 -2.03 3.10
C SER A 196 -19.45 -0.78 3.01
N VAL A 197 -18.13 -0.97 3.07
CA VAL A 197 -17.15 0.12 3.07
C VAL A 197 -17.22 0.91 1.77
N SER A 198 -17.28 0.25 0.61
CA SER A 198 -17.37 0.92 -0.69
C SER A 198 -18.66 1.69 -0.86
N THR A 199 -19.81 1.11 -0.49
CA THR A 199 -21.12 1.79 -0.60
C THR A 199 -21.14 3.05 0.27
N ARG A 200 -20.64 2.96 1.50
CA ARG A 200 -20.58 4.12 2.40
C ARG A 200 -19.62 5.18 1.86
N PHE A 201 -18.46 4.75 1.38
CA PHE A 201 -17.49 5.62 0.74
C PHE A 201 -18.11 6.42 -0.42
N PHE A 202 -18.80 5.73 -1.32
CA PHE A 202 -19.43 6.38 -2.47
C PHE A 202 -20.51 7.38 -2.08
N LYS A 203 -21.28 7.09 -1.02
CA LYS A 203 -22.27 8.04 -0.48
C LYS A 203 -21.61 9.32 0.04
N GLU A 204 -20.54 9.18 0.82
CA GLU A 204 -19.79 10.34 1.35
C GLU A 204 -19.14 11.16 0.24
N PHE A 205 -18.59 10.48 -0.77
CA PHE A 205 -18.02 11.13 -1.94
C PHE A 205 -19.07 11.91 -2.75
N GLN A 206 -20.25 11.32 -2.99
CA GLN A 206 -21.35 11.99 -3.68
C GLN A 206 -21.85 13.22 -2.92
N LEU A 207 -21.90 13.15 -1.58
CA LEU A 207 -22.24 14.30 -0.72
C LEU A 207 -21.21 15.44 -0.85
N CYS A 208 -19.92 15.10 -0.90
CA CYS A 208 -18.88 16.10 -1.11
C CYS A 208 -18.99 16.80 -2.48
N GLN A 209 -19.53 16.10 -3.48
CA GLN A 209 -19.72 16.63 -4.83
C GLN A 209 -20.98 17.50 -4.97
N SER A 210 -22.01 17.29 -4.14
CA SER A 210 -23.22 18.13 -4.14
C SER A 210 -23.06 19.40 -3.31
N THR A 211 -22.25 19.37 -2.25
CA THR A 211 -22.08 20.49 -1.32
C THR A 211 -20.80 21.28 -1.60
N ASN A 212 -20.92 22.56 -1.98
CA ASN A 212 -19.78 23.42 -2.35
C ASN A 212 -18.72 23.59 -1.23
N THR A 213 -19.12 23.53 0.04
CA THR A 213 -18.19 23.65 1.19
C THR A 213 -17.35 22.39 1.41
N LEU A 214 -17.79 21.23 0.91
CA LEU A 214 -17.13 19.93 1.14
C LEU A 214 -16.24 19.49 -0.04
N LYS A 215 -16.16 20.29 -1.12
CA LYS A 215 -15.34 19.96 -2.31
C LYS A 215 -13.86 19.71 -1.98
N ALA A 216 -13.30 20.44 -1.02
CA ALA A 216 -11.92 20.26 -0.57
C ALA A 216 -11.69 18.87 0.09
N LYS A 217 -12.74 18.21 0.58
CA LYS A 217 -12.67 16.89 1.24
C LYS A 217 -12.74 15.72 0.25
N ALA A 218 -13.15 15.97 -0.98
CA ALA A 218 -13.28 14.92 -1.99
C ALA A 218 -11.96 14.19 -2.27
N LEU A 219 -10.83 14.94 -2.29
CA LEU A 219 -9.52 14.38 -2.63
C LEU A 219 -8.93 13.51 -1.49
N PRO A 220 -8.88 13.97 -0.21
CA PRO A 220 -8.47 13.10 0.90
C PRO A 220 -9.34 11.85 1.07
N ILE A 221 -10.66 12.02 0.87
CA ILE A 221 -11.59 10.88 0.86
C ILE A 221 -11.15 9.89 -0.23
N VAL A 222 -10.96 10.33 -1.48
CA VAL A 222 -10.51 9.46 -2.58
C VAL A 222 -9.21 8.73 -2.28
N GLN A 223 -8.22 9.43 -1.74
CA GLN A 223 -6.94 8.82 -1.37
C GLN A 223 -7.10 7.73 -0.29
N GLY A 224 -8.10 7.84 0.59
CA GLY A 224 -8.37 6.83 1.61
C GLY A 224 -8.75 5.45 1.06
N ILE A 225 -9.22 5.36 -0.18
CA ILE A 225 -9.60 4.08 -0.82
C ILE A 225 -8.36 3.25 -1.15
N ARG A 226 -7.17 3.86 -1.29
CA ARG A 226 -5.94 3.17 -1.76
C ARG A 226 -5.58 1.92 -0.96
N PHE A 227 -6.06 1.80 0.27
CA PHE A 227 -5.84 0.65 1.16
C PHE A 227 -6.85 -0.49 0.97
N PHE A 228 -7.89 -0.32 0.14
CA PHE A 228 -8.91 -1.34 -0.08
C PHE A 228 -8.30 -2.60 -0.68
N LYS A 229 -8.77 -3.75 -0.22
CA LYS A 229 -8.28 -5.07 -0.60
C LYS A 229 -9.34 -5.74 -1.48
N VAL A 230 -9.24 -5.49 -2.78
CA VAL A 230 -10.07 -6.14 -3.80
C VAL A 230 -9.47 -7.51 -4.11
N LYS A 231 -10.32 -8.51 -4.34
CA LYS A 231 -9.92 -9.89 -4.62
C LYS A 231 -10.92 -10.54 -5.56
N ILE A 232 -10.45 -11.37 -6.49
CA ILE A 232 -11.31 -12.04 -7.45
C ILE A 232 -11.17 -13.58 -7.39
N SER A 233 -10.49 -14.10 -6.37
CA SER A 233 -10.23 -15.52 -6.14
C SER A 233 -11.45 -16.40 -5.79
N SER A 234 -12.65 -15.84 -5.61
CA SER A 234 -13.89 -16.62 -5.45
C SER A 234 -15.11 -15.88 -6.00
N ASN A 235 -16.16 -16.59 -6.41
CA ASN A 235 -17.35 -15.97 -7.03
C ASN A 235 -18.00 -14.88 -6.18
N ASN A 236 -18.07 -15.05 -4.86
CA ASN A 236 -18.58 -14.01 -3.96
C ASN A 236 -17.69 -12.75 -3.93
N LYS A 237 -16.36 -12.92 -3.98
CA LYS A 237 -15.41 -11.79 -3.99
C LYS A 237 -15.34 -11.14 -5.36
N LEU A 238 -15.43 -11.93 -6.44
CA LEU A 238 -15.54 -11.46 -7.81
C LEU A 238 -16.78 -10.59 -7.99
N LYS A 239 -17.95 -11.05 -7.53
CA LYS A 239 -19.19 -10.26 -7.56
C LYS A 239 -19.04 -8.91 -6.83
N GLN A 240 -18.46 -8.90 -5.63
CA GLN A 240 -18.24 -7.65 -4.89
C GLN A 240 -17.23 -6.73 -5.58
N SER A 241 -16.19 -7.29 -6.18
CA SER A 241 -15.17 -6.54 -6.93
C SER A 241 -15.75 -5.96 -8.22
N LEU A 242 -16.64 -6.70 -8.89
CA LEU A 242 -17.39 -6.22 -10.05
C LEU A 242 -18.32 -5.06 -9.66
N GLU A 243 -19.15 -5.23 -8.62
CA GLU A 243 -20.01 -4.15 -8.10
C GLU A 243 -19.20 -2.89 -7.74
N PHE A 244 -18.02 -3.07 -7.14
CA PHE A 244 -17.08 -2.00 -6.84
C PHE A 244 -16.59 -1.31 -8.12
N LEU A 245 -16.06 -2.06 -9.09
CA LEU A 245 -15.49 -1.50 -10.32
C LEU A 245 -16.55 -0.81 -11.19
N SER A 246 -17.73 -1.42 -11.34
CA SER A 246 -18.86 -0.84 -12.06
C SER A 246 -19.30 0.49 -11.46
N SER A 247 -19.27 0.62 -10.12
CA SER A 247 -19.56 1.89 -9.46
C SER A 247 -18.57 2.98 -9.88
N TYR A 248 -17.26 2.70 -9.93
CA TYR A 248 -16.26 3.67 -10.40
C TYR A 248 -16.41 4.03 -11.88
N LEU A 249 -16.79 3.06 -12.71
CA LEU A 249 -17.05 3.32 -14.12
C LEU A 249 -18.17 4.36 -14.29
N GLU A 250 -19.25 4.23 -13.53
CA GLU A 250 -20.33 5.23 -13.49
C GLU A 250 -19.85 6.58 -12.94
N PHE A 251 -18.95 6.59 -11.94
CA PHE A 251 -18.30 7.82 -11.50
C PHE A 251 -17.49 8.50 -12.61
N PHE A 252 -16.69 7.75 -13.36
CA PHE A 252 -15.91 8.31 -14.46
C PHE A 252 -16.80 8.91 -15.56
N LYS A 253 -17.97 8.33 -15.83
CA LYS A 253 -18.96 8.86 -16.78
C LYS A 253 -19.56 10.20 -16.32
N ASN A 254 -19.57 10.48 -15.01
CA ASN A 254 -20.10 11.74 -14.49
C ASN A 254 -19.25 12.94 -14.90
N SER A 255 -19.89 13.94 -15.53
CA SER A 255 -19.25 15.14 -16.07
C SER A 255 -18.60 16.05 -15.02
N ARG A 256 -18.87 15.83 -13.73
CA ARG A 256 -18.24 16.52 -12.60
C ARG A 256 -16.86 15.96 -12.24
N ILE A 257 -16.51 14.75 -12.68
CA ILE A 257 -15.22 14.11 -12.40
C ILE A 257 -14.19 14.54 -13.45
N LYS A 258 -13.40 15.56 -13.13
CA LYS A 258 -12.40 16.16 -14.03
C LYS A 258 -11.17 16.62 -13.25
N GLY A 259 -10.08 16.92 -13.95
CA GLY A 259 -8.86 17.48 -13.35
C GLY A 259 -8.25 16.57 -12.29
N ASP A 260 -7.83 17.16 -11.18
CA ASP A 260 -7.13 16.49 -10.07
C ASP A 260 -7.90 15.31 -9.49
N LEU A 261 -9.23 15.46 -9.39
CA LEU A 261 -10.09 14.42 -8.86
C LEU A 261 -10.06 13.15 -9.72
N ARG A 262 -10.10 13.32 -11.05
CA ARG A 262 -9.98 12.18 -11.97
C ARG A 262 -8.61 11.51 -11.84
N ARG A 263 -7.55 12.31 -11.69
CA ARG A 263 -6.17 11.81 -11.55
C ARG A 263 -6.00 10.97 -10.29
N ALA A 264 -6.52 11.45 -9.17
CA ALA A 264 -6.49 10.71 -7.91
C ALA A 264 -7.29 9.41 -7.98
N ILE A 265 -8.47 9.41 -8.62
CA ILE A 265 -9.23 8.17 -8.83
C ILE A 265 -8.44 7.19 -9.70
N CYS A 266 -7.76 7.66 -10.75
CA CYS A 266 -6.95 6.81 -11.61
C CYS A 266 -5.79 6.15 -10.82
N GLU A 267 -5.05 6.94 -10.05
CA GLU A 267 -3.94 6.49 -9.20
C GLU A 267 -4.39 5.45 -8.17
N VAL A 268 -5.47 5.75 -7.44
CA VAL A 268 -6.04 4.88 -6.42
C VAL A 268 -6.51 3.55 -7.02
N LEU A 269 -7.21 3.59 -8.16
CA LEU A 269 -7.66 2.36 -8.82
C LEU A 269 -6.48 1.54 -9.36
N ALA A 270 -5.44 2.17 -9.90
CA ALA A 270 -4.25 1.46 -10.35
C ALA A 270 -3.62 0.69 -9.17
N SER A 271 -3.48 1.35 -8.01
CA SER A 271 -2.94 0.74 -6.79
C SER A 271 -3.79 -0.45 -6.30
N ILE A 272 -5.11 -0.29 -6.26
CA ILE A 272 -6.03 -1.32 -5.73
C ILE A 272 -6.13 -2.54 -6.66
N LEU A 273 -6.12 -2.31 -7.98
CA LEU A 273 -6.27 -3.37 -8.98
C LEU A 273 -4.97 -4.11 -9.27
N ARG A 274 -3.81 -3.52 -8.99
CA ARG A 274 -2.49 -4.12 -9.26
C ARG A 274 -2.34 -5.56 -8.76
N PRO A 275 -2.70 -5.90 -7.50
CA PRO A 275 -2.59 -7.28 -7.01
C PRO A 275 -3.45 -8.29 -7.78
N LEU A 276 -4.47 -7.85 -8.51
CA LEU A 276 -5.37 -8.74 -9.27
C LEU A 276 -4.76 -9.21 -10.60
N THR A 277 -3.75 -8.50 -11.10
CA THR A 277 -3.13 -8.82 -12.41
C THR A 277 -2.35 -10.13 -12.38
N GLU A 278 -1.83 -10.53 -11.22
CA GLU A 278 -1.09 -11.78 -11.00
C GLU A 278 -2.02 -12.99 -10.88
N GLU A 279 -3.28 -12.78 -10.48
CA GLU A 279 -4.25 -13.87 -10.36
C GLU A 279 -4.63 -14.43 -11.75
N LYS A 280 -4.67 -15.75 -11.87
CA LYS A 280 -5.13 -16.48 -13.08
C LYS A 280 -6.56 -16.93 -12.89
N PHE A 281 -7.39 -16.76 -13.91
CA PHE A 281 -8.82 -17.04 -13.84
C PHE A 281 -9.24 -18.23 -14.69
N ALA A 282 -10.18 -18.99 -14.15
CA ALA A 282 -10.96 -19.93 -14.93
C ALA A 282 -12.11 -19.17 -15.61
N PRO A 283 -12.41 -19.45 -16.88
CA PRO A 283 -13.53 -18.82 -17.57
C PRO A 283 -14.86 -19.24 -16.93
N ASP A 284 -15.54 -18.29 -16.31
CA ASP A 284 -16.89 -18.37 -15.73
C ASP A 284 -17.72 -17.18 -16.25
N VAL A 285 -19.05 -17.27 -16.25
CA VAL A 285 -19.96 -16.20 -16.69
C VAL A 285 -19.72 -14.91 -15.90
N LEU A 286 -19.54 -15.01 -14.58
CA LEU A 286 -19.21 -13.84 -13.73
C LEU A 286 -17.86 -13.20 -14.11
N TYR A 287 -16.92 -14.01 -14.60
CA TYR A 287 -15.63 -13.51 -15.08
C TYR A 287 -15.78 -12.79 -16.42
N ALA A 288 -16.68 -13.23 -17.30
CA ALA A 288 -16.99 -12.51 -18.53
C ALA A 288 -17.56 -11.11 -18.23
N ASP A 289 -18.46 -10.98 -17.26
CA ASP A 289 -19.00 -9.68 -16.83
C ASP A 289 -17.90 -8.76 -16.27
N TRP A 290 -16.99 -9.33 -15.47
CA TRP A 290 -15.79 -8.61 -15.01
C TRP A 290 -14.94 -8.09 -16.17
N VAL A 291 -14.60 -8.96 -17.11
CA VAL A 291 -13.82 -8.60 -18.28
C VAL A 291 -14.52 -7.52 -19.11
N ASN A 292 -15.85 -7.61 -19.28
CA ASN A 292 -16.63 -6.58 -19.98
C ASN A 292 -16.57 -5.23 -19.27
N CYS A 293 -16.69 -5.20 -17.93
CA CYS A 293 -16.56 -3.97 -17.15
C CYS A 293 -15.15 -3.36 -17.24
N VAL A 294 -14.10 -4.20 -17.20
CA VAL A 294 -12.70 -3.79 -17.38
C VAL A 294 -12.48 -3.21 -18.78
N LYS A 295 -13.00 -3.86 -19.83
CA LYS A 295 -12.96 -3.39 -21.23
C LYS A 295 -13.61 -2.02 -21.38
N GLU A 296 -14.82 -1.86 -20.85
CA GLU A 296 -15.55 -0.59 -20.92
C GLU A 296 -14.81 0.54 -20.20
N MET A 297 -14.24 0.25 -19.02
CA MET A 297 -13.44 1.21 -18.27
C MET A 297 -12.16 1.61 -19.03
N TYR A 298 -11.44 0.64 -19.59
CA TYR A 298 -10.26 0.88 -20.41
C TYR A 298 -10.58 1.79 -21.59
N ASP A 299 -11.64 1.49 -22.36
CA ASP A 299 -12.04 2.27 -23.53
C ASP A 299 -12.49 3.68 -23.14
N PHE A 300 -13.14 3.84 -21.98
CA PHE A 300 -13.53 5.15 -21.48
C PHE A 300 -12.30 6.01 -21.12
N ILE A 301 -11.38 5.46 -20.34
CA ILE A 301 -10.19 6.18 -19.87
C ILE A 301 -9.24 6.47 -21.03
N SER A 302 -9.04 5.52 -21.93
CA SER A 302 -8.23 5.67 -23.13
C SER A 302 -8.74 6.84 -24.00
N ARG A 303 -10.05 6.88 -24.30
CA ARG A 303 -10.65 7.98 -25.08
C ARG A 303 -10.54 9.35 -24.40
N LYS A 304 -10.54 9.40 -23.06
CA LYS A 304 -10.44 10.66 -22.29
C LYS A 304 -9.00 11.12 -22.07
N THR A 305 -8.03 10.25 -22.31
CA THR A 305 -6.60 10.57 -22.16
C THR A 305 -6.13 11.31 -23.41
N LYS A 306 -6.15 12.65 -23.35
CA LYS A 306 -5.79 13.53 -24.49
C LYS A 306 -4.80 14.65 -24.12
N LYS A 307 -4.32 14.75 -22.87
CA LYS A 307 -3.47 15.86 -22.36
C LYS A 307 -2.36 15.37 -21.42
N THR A 308 -1.20 16.03 -21.45
CA THR A 308 0.05 15.68 -20.72
C THR A 308 -0.09 15.46 -19.22
N LYS A 309 -0.95 16.20 -18.51
CA LYS A 309 -1.06 16.08 -17.04
C LYS A 309 -1.91 14.90 -16.55
N ASP A 310 -2.88 14.45 -17.34
CA ASP A 310 -3.70 13.28 -16.99
C ASP A 310 -2.98 11.97 -17.31
N ILE A 311 -2.07 12.03 -18.30
CA ILE A 311 -1.29 10.88 -18.76
C ILE A 311 -0.53 10.21 -17.61
N LEU A 312 0.06 11.00 -16.70
CA LEU A 312 0.85 10.51 -15.55
C LEU A 312 0.09 9.47 -14.71
N THR A 313 -1.22 9.67 -14.52
CA THR A 313 -2.06 8.79 -13.72
C THR A 313 -2.88 7.82 -14.55
N SER A 314 -3.20 8.18 -15.80
CA SER A 314 -3.97 7.31 -16.69
C SER A 314 -3.17 6.11 -17.20
N TYR A 315 -1.88 6.27 -17.46
CA TYR A 315 -1.06 5.19 -18.04
C TYR A 315 -0.86 4.00 -17.11
N PRO A 316 -0.51 4.19 -15.83
CA PRO A 316 -0.52 3.08 -14.88
C PRO A 316 -1.87 2.38 -14.84
N LEU A 317 -2.98 3.13 -14.77
CA LEU A 317 -4.31 2.51 -14.74
C LEU A 317 -4.67 1.75 -16.03
N LEU A 318 -4.38 2.31 -17.21
CA LEU A 318 -4.62 1.62 -18.49
C LEU A 318 -3.84 0.31 -18.59
N THR A 319 -2.59 0.32 -18.11
CA THR A 319 -1.73 -0.85 -18.04
C THR A 319 -2.34 -1.91 -17.12
N ILE A 320 -2.72 -1.52 -15.91
CA ILE A 320 -3.32 -2.44 -14.92
C ILE A 320 -4.65 -3.00 -15.40
N LEU A 321 -5.52 -2.17 -16.00
CA LEU A 321 -6.79 -2.62 -16.58
C LEU A 321 -6.56 -3.63 -17.71
N LEU A 322 -5.58 -3.38 -18.59
CA LEU A 322 -5.24 -4.29 -19.67
C LEU A 322 -4.79 -5.65 -19.11
N CYS A 323 -3.92 -5.66 -18.09
CA CYS A 323 -3.45 -6.87 -17.41
C CYS A 323 -4.56 -7.63 -16.64
N CYS A 324 -5.63 -6.95 -16.21
CA CYS A 324 -6.79 -7.54 -15.55
C CYS A 324 -7.82 -8.16 -16.51
N GLY A 325 -7.71 -7.92 -17.82
CA GLY A 325 -8.60 -8.46 -18.85
C GLY A 325 -8.27 -9.92 -19.23
N ASP A 326 -8.92 -10.41 -20.28
CA ASP A 326 -8.66 -11.71 -20.92
C ASP A 326 -7.53 -11.64 -21.96
N LYS A 327 -7.01 -12.81 -22.36
CA LYS A 327 -5.86 -12.90 -23.29
C LYS A 327 -6.10 -12.15 -24.60
N ASP A 328 -7.26 -12.34 -25.21
CA ASP A 328 -7.57 -11.76 -26.52
C ASP A 328 -7.63 -10.23 -26.47
N PHE A 329 -8.20 -9.68 -25.40
CA PHE A 329 -8.21 -8.24 -25.17
C PHE A 329 -6.82 -7.68 -24.89
N PHE A 330 -6.03 -8.40 -24.10
CA PHE A 330 -4.64 -8.03 -23.81
C PHE A 330 -3.85 -7.92 -25.10
N ILE A 331 -3.78 -9.00 -25.89
CA ILE A 331 -2.99 -9.05 -27.13
C ILE A 331 -3.43 -7.99 -28.13
N LYS A 332 -4.76 -7.79 -28.30
CA LYS A 332 -5.30 -6.78 -29.22
C LYS A 332 -4.82 -5.37 -28.92
N ASN A 333 -4.70 -4.99 -27.64
CA ASN A 333 -4.38 -3.61 -27.24
C ASN A 333 -2.92 -3.43 -26.77
N PHE A 334 -2.23 -4.52 -26.44
CA PHE A 334 -0.88 -4.54 -25.88
C PHE A 334 0.07 -3.68 -26.69
N TRP A 335 0.19 -3.95 -27.99
CA TRP A 335 1.19 -3.27 -28.80
C TRP A 335 0.90 -1.78 -28.98
N GLY A 336 -0.37 -1.41 -29.19
CA GLY A 336 -0.74 0.01 -29.34
C GLY A 336 -0.40 0.81 -28.09
N LEU A 337 -0.60 0.23 -26.91
CA LEU A 337 -0.25 0.87 -25.64
C LEU A 337 1.26 0.88 -25.41
N MET A 338 1.95 -0.25 -25.63
CA MET A 338 3.40 -0.38 -25.47
C MET A 338 4.17 0.60 -26.38
N ASP A 339 3.79 0.66 -27.66
CA ASP A 339 4.38 1.56 -28.65
C ASP A 339 4.22 3.04 -28.24
N SER A 340 3.06 3.38 -27.66
CA SER A 340 2.80 4.73 -27.16
C SER A 340 3.72 5.10 -25.99
N PHE A 341 4.03 4.16 -25.10
CA PHE A 341 4.87 4.40 -23.93
C PHE A 341 6.35 4.54 -24.29
N ILE A 342 6.89 3.60 -25.09
CA ILE A 342 8.32 3.59 -25.45
C ILE A 342 8.74 4.77 -26.33
N LYS A 343 7.80 5.41 -27.03
CA LYS A 343 8.05 6.57 -27.89
C LYS A 343 8.01 7.91 -27.15
N ILE A 344 7.65 7.94 -25.86
CA ILE A 344 7.56 9.19 -25.10
C ILE A 344 8.95 9.74 -24.76
N LYS A 345 9.14 11.01 -25.14
CA LYS A 345 10.39 11.76 -24.92
C LYS A 345 10.25 12.86 -23.86
N ASP A 346 9.04 13.13 -23.41
CA ASP A 346 8.79 14.16 -22.38
C ASP A 346 9.38 13.71 -21.04
N LYS A 347 10.28 14.53 -20.47
CA LYS A 347 11.04 14.19 -19.25
C LYS A 347 10.17 13.98 -18.01
N GLN A 348 8.97 14.55 -17.95
CA GLN A 348 8.06 14.41 -16.82
C GLN A 348 7.23 13.12 -16.92
N ILE A 349 6.88 12.73 -18.15
CA ILE A 349 5.98 11.60 -18.41
C ILE A 349 6.74 10.29 -18.60
N ARG A 350 7.97 10.37 -19.11
CA ARG A 350 8.78 9.22 -19.48
C ARG A 350 9.02 8.24 -18.34
N PRO A 351 9.36 8.64 -17.09
CA PRO A 351 9.55 7.68 -16.00
C PRO A 351 8.33 6.77 -15.78
N PHE A 352 7.14 7.37 -15.70
CA PHE A 352 5.87 6.65 -15.54
C PHE A 352 5.53 5.76 -16.74
N SER A 353 5.91 6.20 -17.94
CA SER A 353 5.70 5.43 -19.17
C SER A 353 6.62 4.21 -19.22
N LEU A 354 7.89 4.37 -18.82
CA LEU A 354 8.85 3.26 -18.74
C LEU A 354 8.47 2.24 -17.67
N GLU A 355 8.04 2.70 -16.50
CA GLU A 355 7.54 1.81 -15.43
C GLU A 355 6.29 1.04 -15.90
N SER A 356 5.36 1.73 -16.56
CA SER A 356 4.18 1.09 -17.17
C SER A 356 4.57 0.10 -18.28
N SER A 357 5.57 0.43 -19.10
CA SER A 357 6.11 -0.49 -20.13
C SER A 357 6.75 -1.74 -19.52
N GLN A 358 7.54 -1.59 -18.45
CA GLN A 358 8.14 -2.70 -17.73
C GLN A 358 7.06 -3.65 -17.23
N TYR A 359 6.05 -3.12 -16.56
CA TYR A 359 4.95 -3.91 -16.01
C TYR A 359 4.13 -4.62 -17.10
N LEU A 360 3.82 -3.91 -18.18
CA LEU A 360 3.07 -4.46 -19.30
C LEU A 360 3.84 -5.60 -19.98
N LEU A 361 5.16 -5.43 -20.12
CA LEU A 361 6.05 -6.45 -20.68
C LEU A 361 6.12 -7.69 -19.78
N GLU A 362 6.18 -7.51 -18.46
CA GLU A 362 6.15 -8.60 -17.49
C GLU A 362 4.86 -9.42 -17.62
N CYS A 363 3.70 -8.76 -17.68
CA CYS A 363 2.42 -9.44 -17.86
C CYS A 363 2.34 -10.18 -19.21
N TYR A 364 2.82 -9.56 -20.30
CA TYR A 364 2.88 -10.19 -21.62
C TYR A 364 3.70 -11.48 -21.60
N LEU A 365 4.91 -11.45 -21.05
CA LEU A 365 5.82 -12.59 -21.05
C LEU A 365 5.41 -13.70 -20.07
N SER A 366 4.77 -13.36 -18.95
CA SER A 366 4.42 -14.31 -17.89
C SER A 366 3.00 -14.90 -17.99
N LYS A 367 2.03 -14.13 -18.50
CA LYS A 367 0.59 -14.47 -18.46
C LYS A 367 -0.03 -14.65 -19.83
N TYR A 368 0.25 -13.74 -20.77
CA TYR A 368 -0.47 -13.64 -22.04
C TYR A 368 0.38 -13.90 -23.30
N SER A 369 1.51 -14.59 -23.16
CA SER A 369 2.49 -14.79 -24.24
C SER A 369 1.89 -15.33 -25.55
N GLU A 370 2.40 -14.81 -26.66
CA GLU A 370 2.11 -15.24 -28.04
C GLU A 370 3.05 -16.38 -28.47
N GLN A 371 3.02 -16.73 -29.76
CA GLN A 371 3.97 -17.69 -30.30
C GLN A 371 5.41 -17.13 -30.26
N PRO A 372 6.44 -17.99 -30.22
CA PRO A 372 7.80 -17.58 -29.95
C PRO A 372 8.38 -16.54 -30.92
N GLU A 373 7.94 -16.57 -32.18
CA GLU A 373 8.37 -15.68 -33.26
C GLU A 373 7.86 -14.25 -33.06
N GLU A 374 6.57 -14.10 -32.77
CA GLU A 374 5.93 -12.81 -32.45
C GLU A 374 6.55 -12.22 -31.18
N VAL A 375 6.76 -13.05 -30.14
CA VAL A 375 7.44 -12.61 -28.92
C VAL A 375 8.83 -12.06 -29.24
N HIS A 376 9.59 -12.73 -30.11
CA HIS A 376 10.91 -12.25 -30.52
C HIS A 376 10.84 -10.90 -31.25
N GLU A 377 9.92 -10.73 -32.18
CA GLU A 377 9.73 -9.47 -32.92
C GLU A 377 9.33 -8.33 -31.98
N ARG A 378 8.36 -8.56 -31.09
CA ARG A 378 7.92 -7.58 -30.09
C ARG A 378 9.07 -7.17 -29.17
N LEU A 379 9.84 -8.13 -28.68
CA LEU A 379 11.01 -7.85 -27.84
C LEU A 379 12.06 -7.04 -28.57
N HIS A 380 12.34 -7.35 -29.84
CA HIS A 380 13.27 -6.58 -30.66
C HIS A 380 12.81 -5.13 -30.83
N GLN A 381 11.52 -4.90 -31.07
CA GLN A 381 10.94 -3.56 -31.17
C GLN A 381 11.04 -2.79 -29.84
N VAL A 382 10.77 -3.42 -28.70
CA VAL A 382 10.93 -2.80 -27.37
C VAL A 382 12.40 -2.45 -27.10
N VAL A 383 13.32 -3.40 -27.32
CA VAL A 383 14.75 -3.21 -27.08
C VAL A 383 15.32 -2.12 -27.98
N SER A 384 14.99 -2.08 -29.27
CA SER A 384 15.49 -1.05 -30.18
C SER A 384 15.09 0.40 -29.77
N HIS A 385 13.99 0.57 -29.04
CA HIS A 385 13.54 1.87 -28.53
C HIS A 385 14.12 2.19 -27.15
N VAL A 386 14.10 1.21 -26.24
CA VAL A 386 14.56 1.40 -24.85
C VAL A 386 16.08 1.39 -24.76
N PHE A 387 16.75 0.55 -25.56
CA PHE A 387 18.19 0.35 -25.66
C PHE A 387 18.66 0.49 -27.13
N PRO A 388 18.63 1.70 -27.70
CA PRO A 388 19.02 1.92 -29.09
C PRO A 388 20.48 1.50 -29.34
N THR A 389 20.70 0.72 -30.40
CA THR A 389 22.02 0.27 -30.83
C THR A 389 22.73 1.36 -31.65
N GLY A 390 24.03 1.55 -31.40
CA GLY A 390 24.90 2.47 -32.14
C GLY A 390 25.35 3.71 -31.35
N HIS A 391 26.61 4.11 -31.56
CA HIS A 391 27.28 5.20 -30.86
C HIS A 391 26.66 6.61 -31.07
N SER A 392 25.76 6.77 -32.05
CA SER A 392 25.16 8.07 -32.39
C SER A 392 23.82 8.37 -31.73
N LYS A 393 23.10 7.35 -31.22
CA LYS A 393 21.87 7.54 -30.46
C LYS A 393 22.18 7.30 -28.99
N LYS A 394 22.66 8.36 -28.32
CA LYS A 394 22.83 8.34 -26.85
C LYS A 394 21.57 7.73 -26.23
N LEU A 395 21.75 6.71 -25.39
CA LEU A 395 20.76 6.33 -24.41
C LEU A 395 20.56 7.57 -23.54
N THR A 396 19.61 8.42 -23.92
CA THR A 396 19.34 9.65 -23.19
C THR A 396 18.66 9.20 -21.92
N ILE A 397 19.40 8.74 -20.92
CA ILE A 397 18.90 8.62 -19.56
C ILE A 397 18.68 10.06 -19.15
N GLY A 398 17.42 10.48 -19.10
CA GLY A 398 17.09 11.80 -18.58
C GLY A 398 17.60 11.89 -17.15
N THR A 399 17.95 13.09 -16.68
CA THR A 399 18.33 13.33 -15.27
C THR A 399 17.30 12.84 -14.26
N ASN A 400 16.07 12.54 -14.70
CA ASN A 400 14.94 12.09 -13.88
C ASN A 400 14.56 10.62 -14.12
N ASP A 401 15.20 9.91 -15.06
CA ASP A 401 14.91 8.50 -15.31
C ASP A 401 15.70 7.66 -14.30
N SER A 402 15.00 6.86 -13.47
CA SER A 402 15.69 5.92 -12.58
C SER A 402 16.32 4.79 -13.40
N LEU A 403 17.56 4.44 -13.06
CA LEU A 403 18.25 3.27 -13.62
C LEU A 403 17.52 1.96 -13.28
N ASP A 404 16.77 1.94 -12.18
CA ASP A 404 16.08 0.75 -11.68
C ASP A 404 15.12 0.18 -12.72
N VAL A 405 14.35 1.04 -13.41
CA VAL A 405 13.36 0.60 -14.41
C VAL A 405 14.03 -0.09 -15.61
N PHE A 406 15.22 0.37 -16.02
CA PHE A 406 15.96 -0.29 -17.11
C PHE A 406 16.49 -1.66 -16.68
N ILE A 407 16.96 -1.76 -15.43
CA ILE A 407 17.38 -3.04 -14.85
C ILE A 407 16.20 -3.99 -14.77
N ASP A 408 15.03 -3.51 -14.32
CA ASP A 408 13.82 -4.31 -14.23
C ASP A 408 13.37 -4.82 -15.60
N ILE A 409 13.44 -3.99 -16.65
CA ILE A 409 13.16 -4.43 -18.03
C ILE A 409 14.13 -5.55 -18.45
N ILE A 410 15.43 -5.41 -18.18
CA ILE A 410 16.44 -6.45 -18.48
C ILE A 410 16.13 -7.73 -17.71
N CYS A 411 15.78 -7.63 -16.43
CA CYS A 411 15.41 -8.76 -15.58
C CYS A 411 14.15 -9.47 -16.10
N VAL A 412 13.11 -8.73 -16.47
CA VAL A 412 11.87 -9.26 -17.05
C VAL A 412 12.16 -10.03 -18.35
N ILE A 413 12.94 -9.45 -19.25
CA ILE A 413 13.32 -10.12 -20.51
C ILE A 413 14.19 -11.34 -20.21
N GLY A 414 15.19 -11.21 -19.36
CA GLY A 414 16.12 -12.29 -19.00
C GLY A 414 15.44 -13.48 -18.31
N ASN A 415 14.42 -13.22 -17.49
CA ASN A 415 13.62 -14.25 -16.82
C ASN A 415 12.82 -15.10 -17.82
N SER A 416 12.44 -14.54 -18.97
CA SER A 416 11.67 -15.24 -20.01
C SER A 416 12.55 -15.78 -21.14
N ARG A 417 13.49 -14.97 -21.65
CA ARG A 417 14.32 -15.22 -22.84
C ARG A 417 15.75 -14.73 -22.61
N ILE A 418 16.52 -15.53 -21.87
CA ILE A 418 17.88 -15.16 -21.51
C ILE A 418 18.80 -14.93 -22.71
N ASP A 419 18.79 -15.83 -23.70
CA ASP A 419 19.70 -15.74 -24.85
C ASP A 419 19.50 -14.41 -25.60
N PHE A 420 18.24 -14.01 -25.76
CA PHE A 420 17.87 -12.73 -26.36
C PHE A 420 18.39 -11.54 -25.54
N ALA A 421 18.23 -11.56 -24.20
CA ALA A 421 18.73 -10.50 -23.33
C ALA A 421 20.25 -10.35 -23.42
N PHE A 422 20.98 -11.48 -23.48
CA PHE A 422 22.43 -11.47 -23.66
C PHE A 422 22.85 -10.90 -24.99
N GLU A 423 22.29 -11.45 -26.08
CA GLU A 423 22.68 -11.09 -27.44
C GLU A 423 22.34 -9.64 -27.79
N LYS A 424 21.15 -9.16 -27.40
CA LYS A 424 20.62 -7.88 -27.87
C LYS A 424 20.76 -6.72 -26.90
N ILE A 425 21.09 -6.98 -25.63
CA ILE A 425 21.16 -5.93 -24.61
C ILE A 425 22.49 -5.98 -23.86
N ILE A 426 22.77 -7.09 -23.16
CA ILE A 426 23.88 -7.15 -22.22
C ILE A 426 25.22 -7.04 -22.94
N PHE A 427 25.43 -7.75 -24.06
CA PHE A 427 26.69 -7.63 -24.80
C PHE A 427 26.93 -6.23 -25.37
N ASP A 428 25.89 -5.54 -25.83
CA ASP A 428 26.02 -4.18 -26.34
C ASP A 428 26.34 -3.18 -25.21
N LEU A 429 25.75 -3.34 -24.02
CA LEU A 429 26.06 -2.54 -22.84
C LEU A 429 27.48 -2.78 -22.31
N LEU A 430 27.96 -4.02 -22.38
CA LEU A 430 29.32 -4.40 -21.95
C LEU A 430 30.39 -3.96 -22.94
N ARG A 431 30.11 -4.06 -24.25
CA ARG A 431 31.09 -3.79 -25.32
C ARG A 431 31.61 -2.35 -25.30
N GLY A 432 30.81 -1.39 -24.82
CA GLY A 432 31.23 0.00 -24.64
C GLY A 432 31.62 0.67 -25.96
N GLY A 433 30.99 1.79 -26.32
CA GLY A 433 31.48 2.58 -27.44
C GLY A 433 32.91 3.07 -27.27
N ASP A 434 33.49 3.51 -28.39
CA ASP A 434 34.78 4.21 -28.43
C ASP A 434 34.81 5.28 -27.29
N PRO A 435 35.91 5.45 -26.53
CA PRO A 435 35.96 6.30 -25.33
C PRO A 435 35.61 7.78 -25.55
N LYS A 436 35.44 8.20 -26.81
CA LYS A 436 35.04 9.55 -27.21
C LYS A 436 33.52 9.78 -27.17
N ASP A 437 32.70 8.71 -27.19
CA ASP A 437 31.24 8.82 -27.36
C ASP A 437 30.41 8.28 -26.18
N ILE A 438 31.01 7.60 -25.20
CA ILE A 438 30.30 7.18 -23.96
C ILE A 438 30.22 8.37 -22.99
N TYR A 439 29.32 9.30 -23.27
CA TYR A 439 28.82 10.23 -22.24
C TYR A 439 27.49 9.72 -21.70
N ILE A 440 27.56 8.67 -20.86
CA ILE A 440 26.62 8.62 -19.74
C ILE A 440 27.07 9.80 -18.87
N THR A 441 26.20 10.79 -18.71
CA THR A 441 26.52 12.09 -18.11
C THR A 441 27.01 12.04 -16.64
N THR A 442 27.22 10.84 -16.11
CA THR A 442 27.91 10.60 -14.84
C THR A 442 28.63 9.23 -14.91
N PRO A 443 29.98 9.17 -14.85
CA PRO A 443 30.74 7.91 -14.77
C PRO A 443 30.31 7.00 -13.61
N GLU A 444 29.76 7.61 -12.55
CA GLU A 444 29.25 6.96 -11.34
C GLU A 444 28.00 6.10 -11.61
N HIS A 445 27.21 6.45 -12.64
CA HIS A 445 25.97 5.75 -12.98
C HIS A 445 26.20 4.53 -13.87
N LEU A 446 27.16 4.56 -14.80
CA LEU A 446 27.56 3.36 -15.55
C LEU A 446 28.26 2.36 -14.65
N ALA A 447 29.11 2.83 -13.73
CA ALA A 447 29.70 2.00 -12.69
C ALA A 447 28.62 1.44 -11.76
N GLY A 448 27.62 2.24 -11.37
CA GLY A 448 26.48 1.81 -10.56
C GLY A 448 25.59 0.76 -11.23
N THR A 449 25.25 0.92 -12.52
CA THR A 449 24.51 -0.09 -13.30
C THR A 449 25.35 -1.34 -13.53
N ARG A 450 26.66 -1.21 -13.82
CA ARG A 450 27.56 -2.37 -13.93
C ARG A 450 27.69 -3.10 -12.58
N GLN A 451 27.83 -2.37 -11.47
CA GLN A 451 27.94 -2.91 -10.11
C GLN A 451 26.61 -3.52 -9.64
N HIS A 452 25.45 -2.93 -9.92
CA HIS A 452 24.14 -3.47 -9.55
C HIS A 452 23.70 -4.60 -10.45
N VAL A 453 23.97 -4.56 -11.77
CA VAL A 453 23.82 -5.74 -12.63
C VAL A 453 24.75 -6.85 -12.12
N TRP A 454 25.98 -6.55 -11.68
CA TRP A 454 26.84 -7.48 -10.95
C TRP A 454 26.21 -8.02 -9.65
N THR A 455 25.61 -7.17 -8.80
CA THR A 455 24.99 -7.57 -7.53
C THR A 455 23.70 -8.37 -7.74
N VAL A 456 22.82 -7.96 -8.66
CA VAL A 456 21.57 -8.65 -9.02
C VAL A 456 21.87 -10.01 -9.67
N VAL A 457 22.96 -10.11 -10.43
CA VAL A 457 23.48 -11.39 -10.94
C VAL A 457 24.14 -12.25 -9.84
N ALA A 458 24.67 -11.65 -8.77
CA ALA A 458 25.41 -12.33 -7.69
C ALA A 458 24.60 -12.72 -6.44
N VAL A 459 23.39 -12.17 -6.21
CA VAL A 459 22.59 -12.45 -4.98
C VAL A 459 21.95 -13.84 -5.03
N GLU A 460 22.43 -14.77 -4.19
CA GLU A 460 21.82 -16.09 -3.93
C GLU A 460 20.35 -15.95 -3.47
N PRO A 461 19.40 -16.76 -3.98
CA PRO A 461 18.04 -16.76 -3.47
C PRO A 461 17.97 -17.50 -2.14
N ASP A 462 17.28 -16.91 -1.18
CA ASP A 462 16.89 -17.59 0.05
C ASP A 462 15.81 -18.66 -0.23
N GLN A 463 15.78 -19.68 0.61
CA GLN A 463 15.15 -20.97 0.35
C GLN A 463 13.60 -20.93 0.40
N THR A 464 12.89 -20.49 -0.65
CA THR A 464 11.42 -20.70 -0.68
C THR A 464 10.75 -20.95 -2.05
N THR A 465 11.46 -21.01 -3.18
CA THR A 465 10.79 -21.27 -4.49
C THR A 465 11.54 -22.29 -5.35
N GLN A 466 11.37 -23.58 -5.05
CA GLN A 466 12.20 -24.69 -5.55
C GLN A 466 12.02 -25.16 -7.00
N ARG A 467 11.20 -24.51 -7.84
CA ARG A 467 11.12 -24.85 -9.29
C ARG A 467 11.64 -23.78 -10.24
N THR A 468 11.70 -22.52 -9.80
CA THR A 468 12.26 -21.38 -10.55
C THR A 468 13.76 -21.18 -10.26
N ALA A 469 14.22 -21.57 -9.06
CA ALA A 469 15.61 -21.40 -8.61
C ALA A 469 16.65 -22.23 -9.40
N ARG A 470 16.28 -23.40 -9.93
CA ARG A 470 17.24 -24.30 -10.61
C ARG A 470 17.63 -23.86 -12.02
N LYS A 471 16.73 -23.17 -12.74
CA LYS A 471 17.03 -22.60 -14.08
C LYS A 471 17.76 -21.25 -13.99
N VAL A 472 17.46 -20.48 -12.94
CA VAL A 472 18.17 -19.24 -12.60
C VAL A 472 19.62 -19.52 -12.15
N ALA A 473 19.87 -20.64 -11.45
CA ALA A 473 21.22 -21.05 -11.06
C ALA A 473 22.15 -21.43 -12.23
N SER A 474 21.62 -22.03 -13.32
CA SER A 474 22.41 -22.37 -14.51
C SER A 474 22.77 -21.13 -15.32
N THR A 475 21.82 -20.22 -15.48
CA THR A 475 22.02 -18.86 -16.01
C THR A 475 23.14 -18.14 -15.27
N ARG A 476 23.09 -18.12 -13.93
CA ARG A 476 24.08 -17.44 -13.07
C ARG A 476 25.51 -17.94 -13.24
N ARG A 477 25.72 -19.25 -13.42
CA ARG A 477 27.07 -19.83 -13.61
C ARG A 477 27.69 -19.50 -14.97
N ILE A 478 26.87 -19.32 -16.01
CA ILE A 478 27.34 -19.02 -17.37
C ILE A 478 27.82 -17.56 -17.43
N VAL A 479 27.09 -16.63 -16.80
CA VAL A 479 27.49 -15.22 -16.67
C VAL A 479 28.78 -15.09 -15.85
N TYR A 480 28.93 -15.91 -14.80
CA TYR A 480 30.11 -15.95 -13.95
C TYR A 480 31.39 -16.38 -14.71
N ARG A 481 31.30 -17.40 -15.58
CA ARG A 481 32.44 -17.85 -16.41
C ARG A 481 32.80 -16.84 -17.50
N ALA A 482 31.80 -16.28 -18.20
CA ALA A 482 32.03 -15.29 -19.24
C ALA A 482 32.70 -14.00 -18.70
N ALA A 483 32.43 -13.64 -17.44
CA ALA A 483 33.05 -12.50 -16.77
C ALA A 483 34.49 -12.78 -16.29
N GLN A 484 34.80 -14.02 -15.86
CA GLN A 484 36.16 -14.42 -15.48
C GLN A 484 37.13 -14.39 -16.66
N ASP A 485 36.67 -14.79 -17.84
CA ASP A 485 37.49 -14.78 -19.06
C ASP A 485 37.77 -13.35 -19.55
N CYS A 486 36.88 -12.38 -19.30
CA CYS A 486 37.12 -10.96 -19.59
C CYS A 486 37.99 -10.23 -18.55
N HIS A 487 38.10 -10.74 -17.31
CA HIS A 487 38.78 -10.05 -16.20
C HIS A 487 40.31 -10.23 -16.18
N LEU A 488 40.88 -11.12 -16.99
CA LEU A 488 42.33 -11.33 -17.08
C LEU A 488 43.07 -10.19 -17.82
N GLY A 489 42.36 -9.18 -18.35
CA GLY A 489 42.96 -8.11 -19.15
C GLY A 489 43.45 -6.87 -18.40
N HIS A 490 42.81 -6.45 -17.30
CA HIS A 490 43.14 -5.16 -16.64
C HIS A 490 43.02 -5.24 -15.12
N SER A 491 44.16 -5.55 -14.48
CA SER A 491 44.35 -5.54 -13.01
C SER A 491 44.98 -4.23 -12.53
N HIS A 492 44.75 -3.93 -11.24
CA HIS A 492 45.30 -2.85 -10.41
C HIS A 492 44.55 -1.51 -10.41
N ARG A 493 43.34 -1.48 -9.82
CA ARG A 493 42.90 -0.31 -9.02
C ARG A 493 41.67 -0.50 -8.11
N LEU A 494 41.02 -1.67 -8.06
CA LEU A 494 39.72 -1.83 -7.38
C LEU A 494 39.74 -2.62 -6.05
N SER A 495 40.91 -3.10 -5.60
CA SER A 495 41.03 -3.89 -4.36
C SER A 495 40.58 -3.14 -3.09
N SER A 496 40.66 -1.81 -3.05
CA SER A 496 40.26 -1.03 -1.87
C SER A 496 38.77 -0.66 -1.81
N GLN A 497 38.02 -0.85 -2.90
CA GLN A 497 36.58 -0.55 -2.95
C GLN A 497 35.69 -1.76 -2.61
N VAL A 498 36.22 -2.98 -2.72
CA VAL A 498 35.50 -4.22 -2.39
C VAL A 498 35.22 -4.32 -0.87
N ASP A 499 36.15 -3.87 -0.03
CA ASP A 499 35.96 -3.85 1.43
C ASP A 499 34.97 -2.76 1.89
N CYS A 500 34.84 -1.68 1.13
CA CYS A 500 33.83 -0.65 1.37
C CYS A 500 32.41 -1.15 1.06
N CYS A 501 32.25 -1.97 0.01
CA CYS A 501 30.96 -2.58 -0.36
C CYS A 501 30.50 -3.66 0.62
N ARG A 502 31.41 -4.42 1.24
CA ARG A 502 31.04 -5.45 2.24
C ARG A 502 30.42 -4.85 3.50
N THR A 503 30.83 -3.63 3.85
CA THR A 503 30.31 -2.88 5.00
C THR A 503 28.97 -2.19 4.67
N ARG A 504 28.73 -1.80 3.41
CA ARG A 504 27.43 -1.24 2.94
C ARG A 504 26.36 -2.30 2.68
N LEU A 505 26.72 -3.56 2.38
CA LEU A 505 25.76 -4.64 2.20
C LEU A 505 25.01 -4.99 3.50
N HIS A 506 25.65 -4.81 4.66
CA HIS A 506 24.98 -4.94 5.96
C HIS A 506 23.99 -3.79 6.24
N ALA A 507 24.06 -2.69 5.49
CA ALA A 507 23.18 -1.53 5.64
C ALA A 507 21.99 -1.51 4.65
N LEU A 508 22.01 -2.35 3.60
CA LEU A 508 21.01 -2.37 2.52
C LEU A 508 19.89 -3.42 2.69
N GLN A 509 19.85 -4.14 3.81
CA GLN A 509 18.69 -4.98 4.18
C GLN A 509 17.47 -4.18 4.69
N VAL A 510 17.47 -2.84 4.58
CA VAL A 510 16.48 -1.96 5.26
C VAL A 510 15.75 -0.98 4.32
N PHE A 511 15.90 -1.04 2.99
CA PHE A 511 15.24 -0.07 2.09
C PHE A 511 14.16 -0.69 1.19
N ASP A 512 12.91 -0.49 1.62
CA ASP A 512 11.65 -0.69 0.91
C ASP A 512 11.33 0.58 0.09
N PRO A 513 11.32 0.54 -1.26
CA PRO A 513 11.06 1.73 -2.06
C PRO A 513 9.55 1.88 -2.22
N PHE A 514 8.89 2.40 -1.18
CA PHE A 514 7.64 3.19 -1.16
C PHE A 514 6.98 3.09 0.23
N GLY A 515 7.64 3.67 1.22
CA GLY A 515 7.02 4.27 2.41
C GLY A 515 5.80 3.55 3.01
N GLN A 516 5.98 2.34 3.53
CA GLN A 516 5.29 1.93 4.75
C GLN A 516 6.16 2.32 5.94
N GLY A 517 5.95 3.54 6.44
CA GLY A 517 6.39 3.90 7.79
C GLY A 517 5.51 3.16 8.79
N CYS A 518 5.96 1.97 9.19
CA CYS A 518 5.62 1.33 10.46
C CYS A 518 6.92 0.75 11.02
N MET A 519 7.56 1.48 11.92
CA MET A 519 8.22 0.94 13.10
C MET A 519 7.87 1.84 14.26
#